data_AF-A0A963FVU9-F1
#
_entry.id   AF-A0A963FVU9-F1
#
_cell.length_a   1.000
_cell.length_b   1.000
_cell.length_c   1.000
_cell.angle_alpha   90.00
_cell.angle_beta   90.00
_cell.angle_gamma   90.00
#
_symmetry.space_group_name_H-M   'P 1'
#
loop_
_entity.id
_entity.type
_entity.pdbx_description
1 polymer ?
#
loop_
_entity_poly.entity_id
_entity_poly.type
_entity_poly.pdbx_seq_one_letter_code
_entity_poly.pdbx_strand_id
1 'polypeptide(L)'
;MVVLQQFRFIFKSVKKHFRWVEEETGVSGSQLWALAQIAAAPGLRVTELARALAIHQSTASNLVDRLVQRKLVRRDRSSTDQRVVRLYLTQRGQTVVSKAPRPFEGVLPDALMRLPHADLRNLDALLAAVAQLMRVRDASGRRTPLADM
;
A
#
# COMPACT_ATOMS: atom_id res chain seq x y z
N MET A 1 6.91 -8.95 28.94
CA MET A 1 5.91 -7.87 28.75
C MET A 1 4.97 -8.24 27.61
N VAL A 2 3.66 -8.31 27.86
CA VAL A 2 2.63 -8.76 26.89
C VAL A 2 2.57 -7.84 25.65
N VAL A 3 2.71 -6.53 25.82
CA VAL A 3 2.67 -5.55 24.73
C VAL A 3 3.74 -5.82 23.66
N LEU A 4 4.97 -6.19 24.07
CA LEU A 4 6.04 -6.52 23.13
C LEU A 4 5.76 -7.83 22.36
N GLN A 5 5.06 -8.78 22.97
CA GLN A 5 4.62 -10.00 22.28
C GLN A 5 3.58 -9.67 21.20
N GLN A 6 2.67 -8.74 21.49
CA GLN A 6 1.69 -8.26 20.51
C GLN A 6 2.36 -7.56 19.32
N PHE A 7 3.34 -6.66 19.56
CA PHE A 7 4.11 -6.08 18.47
C PHE A 7 4.78 -7.14 17.60
N ARG A 8 5.46 -8.13 18.19
CA ARG A 8 6.09 -9.22 17.43
C ARG A 8 5.09 -10.02 16.62
N PHE A 9 3.94 -10.34 17.19
CA PHE A 9 2.87 -11.06 16.51
C PHE A 9 2.37 -10.25 15.31
N ILE A 10 2.04 -8.97 15.50
CA ILE A 10 1.58 -8.07 14.44
C ILE A 10 2.62 -7.97 13.32
N PHE A 11 3.88 -7.64 13.63
CA PHE A 11 4.93 -7.52 12.61
C PHE A 11 5.17 -8.82 11.86
N LYS A 12 5.18 -9.97 12.54
CA LYS A 12 5.32 -11.28 11.87
C LYS A 12 4.12 -11.59 10.96
N SER A 13 2.91 -11.28 11.40
CA SER A 13 1.69 -11.50 10.61
C SER A 13 1.66 -10.62 9.36
N VAL A 14 2.02 -9.34 9.50
CA VAL A 14 2.16 -8.41 8.37
C VAL A 14 3.22 -8.92 7.38
N LYS A 15 4.41 -9.28 7.85
CA LYS A 15 5.49 -9.81 6.99
C LYS A 15 5.13 -11.15 6.34
N LYS A 16 4.35 -12.00 7.02
CA LYS A 16 3.87 -13.27 6.46
C LYS A 16 2.86 -13.02 5.34
N HIS A 17 1.93 -12.07 5.54
CA HIS A 17 0.95 -11.69 4.52
C HIS A 17 1.64 -11.19 3.24
N PHE A 18 2.58 -10.26 3.35
CA PHE A 18 3.25 -9.72 2.16
C PHE A 18 4.14 -10.73 1.45
N ARG A 19 4.75 -11.69 2.17
CA ARG A 19 5.44 -12.81 1.54
C ARG A 19 4.48 -13.72 0.77
N TRP A 20 3.33 -14.04 1.37
CA TRP A 20 2.31 -14.84 0.69
C TRP A 20 1.78 -14.14 -0.56
N VAL A 21 1.55 -12.82 -0.49
CA VAL A 21 1.22 -11.99 -1.67
C VAL A 21 2.28 -12.15 -2.76
N GLU A 22 3.55 -11.98 -2.41
CA GLU A 22 4.65 -12.02 -3.39
C GLU A 22 4.81 -13.41 -4.02
N GLU A 23 4.67 -14.48 -3.22
CA GLU A 23 4.72 -15.87 -3.69
C GLU A 23 3.60 -16.20 -4.68
N GLU A 24 2.37 -15.75 -4.41
CA GLU A 24 1.19 -16.04 -5.27
C GLU A 24 1.14 -15.20 -6.55
N THR A 25 1.66 -13.97 -6.49
CA THR A 25 1.41 -12.95 -7.52
C THR A 25 2.67 -12.49 -8.25
N GLY A 26 3.85 -12.75 -7.68
CA GLY A 26 5.13 -12.25 -8.13
C GLY A 26 5.31 -10.74 -7.97
N VAL A 27 4.40 -10.03 -7.29
CA VAL A 27 4.50 -8.57 -7.04
C VAL A 27 4.59 -8.30 -5.53
N SER A 28 5.31 -7.24 -5.15
CA SER A 28 5.36 -6.82 -3.75
C SER A 28 3.99 -6.34 -3.26
N GLY A 29 3.78 -6.29 -1.95
CA GLY A 29 2.51 -5.79 -1.39
C GLY A 29 2.17 -4.35 -1.80
N SER A 30 3.17 -3.48 -1.94
CA SER A 30 2.98 -2.11 -2.42
C SER A 30 2.59 -2.05 -3.90
N GLN A 31 3.21 -2.90 -4.73
CA GLN A 31 2.83 -3.07 -6.13
C GLN A 31 1.40 -3.60 -6.24
N LEU A 32 1.04 -4.61 -5.45
CA LEU A 32 -0.30 -5.16 -5.41
C LEU A 32 -1.32 -4.10 -4.98
N TRP A 33 -1.03 -3.34 -3.93
CA TRP A 33 -1.93 -2.30 -3.45
C TRP A 33 -2.14 -1.21 -4.51
N ALA A 34 -1.08 -0.78 -5.19
CA ALA A 34 -1.20 0.15 -6.32
C ALA A 34 -2.03 -0.43 -7.47
N LEU A 35 -1.83 -1.71 -7.83
CA LEU A 35 -2.64 -2.39 -8.85
C LEU A 35 -4.11 -2.45 -8.44
N ALA A 36 -4.40 -2.74 -7.18
CA ALA A 36 -5.77 -2.77 -6.64
C ALA A 36 -6.44 -1.39 -6.70
N GLN A 37 -5.72 -0.31 -6.37
CA GLN A 37 -6.25 1.05 -6.50
C GLN A 37 -6.56 1.42 -7.95
N ILE A 38 -5.66 1.09 -8.88
CA ILE A 38 -5.88 1.31 -10.32
C ILE A 38 -7.05 0.45 -10.84
N ALA A 39 -7.22 -0.77 -10.33
CA ALA A 39 -8.36 -1.62 -10.66
C ALA A 39 -9.70 -1.03 -10.18
N ALA A 40 -9.71 -0.47 -8.95
CA ALA A 40 -10.90 0.07 -8.32
C ALA A 40 -11.38 1.36 -9.01
N ALA A 41 -10.47 2.18 -9.53
CA ALA A 41 -10.82 3.40 -10.24
C ALA A 41 -9.96 3.58 -11.50
N PRO A 42 -10.27 2.88 -12.60
CA PRO A 42 -9.49 2.97 -13.84
C PRO A 42 -9.40 4.40 -14.39
N GLY A 43 -8.21 4.82 -14.80
CA GLY A 43 -7.96 6.15 -15.34
C GLY A 43 -7.47 7.19 -14.34
N LEU A 44 -7.05 6.76 -13.13
CA LEU A 44 -6.39 7.61 -12.12
C LEU A 44 -5.18 8.34 -12.69
N ARG A 45 -4.90 9.52 -12.14
CA ARG A 45 -3.60 10.18 -12.23
C ARG A 45 -2.64 9.63 -11.18
N VAL A 46 -1.34 9.76 -11.41
CA VAL A 46 -0.30 9.38 -10.44
C VAL A 46 -0.45 10.14 -9.11
N THR A 47 -0.91 11.39 -9.16
CA THR A 47 -1.19 12.20 -7.97
C THR A 47 -2.33 11.65 -7.12
N GLU A 48 -3.37 11.13 -7.77
CA GLU A 48 -4.53 10.52 -7.11
C GLU A 48 -4.14 9.19 -6.49
N LEU A 49 -3.35 8.38 -7.21
CA LEU A 49 -2.76 7.16 -6.68
C LEU A 49 -1.87 7.43 -5.46
N ALA A 50 -1.02 8.46 -5.49
CA ALA A 50 -0.17 8.83 -4.37
C ALA A 50 -0.99 9.14 -3.10
N ARG A 51 -2.10 9.87 -3.25
CA ARG A 51 -3.04 10.16 -2.15
C ARG A 51 -3.71 8.90 -1.63
N ALA A 52 -4.20 8.03 -2.52
CA ALA A 52 -4.84 6.78 -2.13
C ALA A 52 -3.90 5.84 -1.39
N LEU A 53 -2.61 5.84 -1.75
CA LEU A 53 -1.57 5.04 -1.09
C LEU A 53 -0.94 5.74 0.13
N ALA A 54 -1.34 6.97 0.45
CA ALA A 54 -0.74 7.81 1.49
C ALA A 54 0.80 7.95 1.38
N ILE A 55 1.33 7.96 0.16
CA ILE A 55 2.77 8.09 -0.13
C ILE A 55 3.10 9.38 -0.87
N HIS A 56 4.39 9.72 -0.94
CA HIS A 56 4.84 10.87 -1.73
C HIS A 56 4.68 10.61 -3.24
N GLN A 57 4.42 11.68 -4.00
CA GLN A 57 4.18 11.59 -5.46
C GLN A 57 5.36 10.96 -6.22
N SER A 58 6.60 11.27 -5.82
CA SER A 58 7.79 10.66 -6.44
C SER A 58 7.85 9.14 -6.23
N THR A 59 7.51 8.68 -5.02
CA THR A 59 7.42 7.25 -4.68
C THR A 59 6.34 6.57 -5.53
N ALA A 60 5.17 7.19 -5.65
CA ALA A 60 4.09 6.69 -6.49
C ALA A 60 4.49 6.63 -7.96
N SER A 61 5.19 7.64 -8.48
CA SER A 61 5.68 7.62 -9.87
C SER A 61 6.64 6.46 -10.11
N ASN A 62 7.65 6.29 -9.25
CA ASN A 62 8.61 5.19 -9.34
C ASN A 62 7.92 3.81 -9.26
N LEU A 63 6.88 3.70 -8.43
CA LEU A 63 6.08 2.47 -8.33
C LEU A 63 5.34 2.19 -9.64
N VAL A 64 4.70 3.21 -10.22
CA VAL A 64 4.00 3.09 -11.52
C VAL A 64 4.99 2.77 -12.64
N ASP A 65 6.16 3.40 -12.68
CA ASP A 65 7.21 3.12 -13.67
C ASP A 65 7.60 1.63 -13.65
N ARG A 66 7.82 1.07 -12.46
CA ARG A 66 8.10 -0.37 -12.30
C ARG A 66 6.94 -1.24 -12.77
N LEU A 67 5.70 -0.88 -12.45
CA LEU A 67 4.51 -1.62 -12.89
C LEU A 67 4.31 -1.58 -14.43
N VAL A 68 4.66 -0.46 -15.06
CA VAL A 68 4.64 -0.31 -16.53
C VAL A 68 5.74 -1.14 -17.18
N GLN A 69 6.97 -1.11 -16.65
CA GLN A 69 8.07 -1.95 -17.12
C GLN A 69 7.73 -3.45 -17.05
N ARG A 70 7.01 -3.85 -16.00
CA ARG A 70 6.50 -5.22 -15.82
C ARG A 70 5.27 -5.55 -16.69
N LYS A 71 4.79 -4.62 -17.52
CA LYS A 71 3.60 -4.75 -18.39
C LYS A 71 2.31 -5.04 -17.61
N LEU A 72 2.20 -4.59 -16.36
CA LEU A 72 1.01 -4.76 -15.51
C LEU A 72 0.09 -3.55 -15.57
N VAL A 73 0.66 -2.37 -15.79
CA VAL A 73 -0.05 -1.09 -15.95
C VAL A 73 0.31 -0.51 -17.31
N ARG A 74 -0.64 0.18 -17.95
CA ARG A 74 -0.40 1.04 -19.10
C ARG A 74 -0.75 2.48 -18.76
N ARG A 75 -0.01 3.40 -19.37
CA ARG A 75 -0.27 4.84 -19.33
C ARG A 75 -0.97 5.25 -20.60
N ASP A 76 -2.08 5.95 -20.46
CA ASP A 76 -2.81 6.54 -21.57
C ASP A 76 -2.71 8.06 -21.48
N ARG A 77 -2.33 8.70 -22.59
CA ARG A 77 -2.33 10.16 -22.68
C ARG A 77 -3.70 10.55 -23.20
N SER A 78 -4.45 11.31 -22.41
CA SER A 78 -5.78 11.75 -22.85
C SER A 78 -5.66 12.56 -24.15
N SER A 79 -6.53 12.27 -25.13
CA SER A 79 -6.60 13.05 -26.38
C SER A 79 -7.05 14.49 -26.14
N THR A 80 -7.79 14.74 -25.06
CA THR A 80 -8.32 16.06 -24.68
C THR A 80 -7.28 16.94 -23.99
N ASP A 81 -6.34 16.34 -23.26
CA ASP A 81 -5.22 17.05 -22.64
C ASP A 81 -4.00 16.11 -22.55
N GLN A 82 -3.06 16.28 -23.49
CA GLN A 82 -1.86 15.44 -23.60
C GLN A 82 -0.91 15.58 -22.39
N ARG A 83 -1.14 16.56 -21.51
CA ARG A 83 -0.37 16.73 -20.27
C ARG A 83 -0.86 15.80 -19.15
N VAL A 84 -2.05 15.20 -19.30
CA VAL A 84 -2.63 14.32 -18.27
C VAL A 84 -2.40 12.85 -18.63
N VAL A 85 -1.58 12.20 -17.81
CA VAL A 85 -1.34 10.74 -17.88
C VAL A 85 -2.36 10.02 -17.00
N ARG A 86 -3.10 9.09 -17.60
CA ARG A 86 -4.06 8.22 -16.93
C ARG A 86 -3.55 6.78 -16.84
N LEU A 87 -3.85 6.10 -15.74
CA LEU A 87 -3.38 4.76 -15.43
C LEU A 87 -4.47 3.72 -15.63
N TYR A 88 -4.14 2.63 -16.32
CA TYR A 88 -5.04 1.50 -16.54
C TYR A 88 -4.29 0.19 -16.32
N LEU A 89 -4.98 -0.83 -15.79
CA LEU A 89 -4.41 -2.17 -15.76
C LEU A 89 -4.37 -2.77 -17.16
N THR A 90 -3.32 -3.53 -17.46
CA THR A 90 -3.30 -4.45 -18.59
C THR A 90 -4.05 -5.74 -18.24
N GLN A 91 -4.27 -6.62 -19.21
CA GLN A 91 -4.84 -7.95 -18.94
C GLN A 91 -4.00 -8.71 -17.91
N ARG A 92 -2.66 -8.65 -18.01
CA ARG A 92 -1.75 -9.26 -17.02
C ARG A 92 -1.91 -8.63 -15.64
N GLY A 93 -2.05 -7.31 -15.57
CA GLY A 93 -2.30 -6.60 -14.30
C GLY A 93 -3.61 -7.04 -13.63
N GLN A 94 -4.67 -7.22 -14.42
CA GLN A 94 -5.96 -7.71 -13.93
C GLN A 94 -5.85 -9.14 -13.38
N THR A 95 -5.14 -10.04 -14.10
CA THR A 95 -4.89 -11.41 -13.62
C THR A 95 -4.11 -11.43 -12.31
N VAL A 96 -3.14 -10.53 -12.13
CA VAL A 96 -2.38 -10.41 -10.87
C VAL A 96 -3.31 -10.02 -9.73
N VAL A 97 -4.15 -8.99 -9.92
CA VAL A 97 -5.11 -8.55 -8.88
C VAL A 97 -6.15 -9.63 -8.58
N SER A 98 -6.60 -10.39 -9.58
CA SER A 98 -7.61 -11.44 -9.37
C SER A 98 -7.07 -12.64 -8.59
N LYS A 99 -5.78 -12.96 -8.72
CA LYS A 99 -5.11 -14.06 -7.99
C LYS A 99 -4.61 -13.65 -6.61
N ALA A 100 -4.53 -12.36 -6.36
CA ALA A 100 -3.91 -11.85 -5.15
C ALA A 100 -4.76 -12.12 -3.91
N PRO A 101 -4.13 -12.55 -2.80
CA PRO A 101 -4.84 -12.75 -1.56
C PRO A 101 -5.36 -11.42 -1.01
N ARG A 102 -6.62 -11.43 -0.57
CA ARG A 102 -7.23 -10.29 0.12
C ARG A 102 -6.91 -10.36 1.62
N PRO A 103 -6.79 -9.23 2.32
CA PRO A 103 -6.94 -7.84 1.83
C PRO A 103 -5.68 -7.31 1.11
N PHE A 104 -5.88 -6.52 0.05
CA PHE A 104 -4.78 -6.00 -0.80
C PHE A 104 -3.87 -5.00 -0.08
N GLU A 105 -4.45 -4.19 0.81
CA GLU A 105 -3.74 -3.22 1.66
C GLU A 105 -2.93 -3.88 2.80
N GLY A 106 -3.21 -5.16 3.09
CA GLY A 106 -2.56 -5.92 4.16
C GLY A 106 -3.49 -6.21 5.35
N VAL A 107 -3.10 -7.21 6.13
CA VAL A 107 -3.89 -7.71 7.28
C VAL A 107 -4.00 -6.69 8.44
N LEU A 108 -3.05 -5.76 8.56
CA LEU A 108 -3.07 -4.76 9.64
C LEU A 108 -4.03 -3.60 9.34
N PRO A 109 -3.99 -2.94 8.16
CA PRO A 109 -4.99 -1.93 7.81
C PRO A 109 -6.43 -2.45 7.90
N ASP A 110 -6.70 -3.67 7.39
CA ASP A 110 -8.01 -4.32 7.50
C ASP A 110 -8.46 -4.47 8.97
N ALA A 111 -7.57 -4.99 9.83
CA ALA A 111 -7.85 -5.14 11.24
C ALA A 111 -8.11 -3.80 11.94
N LEU A 112 -7.35 -2.75 11.60
CA LEU A 112 -7.53 -1.41 12.17
C LEU A 112 -8.86 -0.76 11.76
N MET A 113 -9.30 -0.95 10.50
CA MET A 113 -10.60 -0.43 10.03
C MET A 113 -11.80 -1.11 10.71
N ARG A 114 -11.61 -2.31 11.25
CA ARG A 114 -12.65 -3.06 11.97
C ARG A 114 -12.76 -2.68 13.44
N LEU A 115 -11.83 -1.88 13.97
CA LEU A 115 -11.90 -1.39 15.36
C LEU A 115 -12.95 -0.27 15.49
N PRO A 116 -13.66 -0.19 16.63
CA PRO A 116 -14.47 0.97 16.95
C PRO A 116 -13.66 2.26 16.92
N HIS A 117 -14.25 3.36 16.44
CA HIS A 117 -13.54 4.64 16.33
C HIS A 117 -12.96 5.15 17.66
N ALA A 118 -13.60 4.85 18.78
CA ALA A 118 -13.08 5.21 20.10
C ALA A 118 -11.77 4.48 20.43
N ASP A 119 -11.72 3.18 20.15
CA ASP A 119 -10.54 2.35 20.38
C ASP A 119 -9.40 2.73 19.45
N LEU A 120 -9.71 3.04 18.19
CA LEU A 120 -8.72 3.48 17.21
C LEU A 120 -8.05 4.80 17.64
N ARG A 121 -8.83 5.77 18.15
CA ARG A 121 -8.29 7.03 18.70
C ARG A 121 -7.41 6.79 19.93
N ASN A 122 -7.84 5.90 20.81
CA ASN A 122 -7.04 5.56 22.00
C ASN A 122 -5.72 4.87 21.59
N LEU A 123 -5.77 3.95 20.64
CA LEU A 123 -4.59 3.28 20.10
C LEU A 123 -3.61 4.26 19.45
N ASP A 124 -4.11 5.22 18.65
CA ASP A 124 -3.27 6.27 18.05
C ASP A 124 -2.55 7.09 19.12
N ALA A 125 -3.25 7.53 20.17
CA ALA A 125 -2.65 8.28 21.27
C ALA A 125 -1.55 7.48 22.00
N LEU A 126 -1.78 6.20 22.27
CA LEU A 126 -0.80 5.32 22.92
C LEU A 126 0.42 5.05 22.02
N LEU A 127 0.22 4.80 20.73
CA LEU A 127 1.30 4.62 19.77
C LEU A 127 2.12 5.90 19.61
N ALA A 128 1.47 7.06 19.59
CA ALA A 128 2.14 8.36 19.55
C ALA A 128 3.02 8.59 20.79
N ALA A 129 2.52 8.27 21.98
CA ALA A 129 3.29 8.35 23.23
C ALA A 129 4.53 7.43 23.18
N VAL A 130 4.37 6.18 22.74
CA VAL A 130 5.50 5.24 22.56
C VAL A 130 6.53 5.80 21.57
N ALA A 131 6.09 6.31 20.42
CA ALA A 131 6.97 6.88 19.41
C ALA A 131 7.73 8.13 19.92
N GLN A 132 7.12 8.94 20.78
CA GLN A 132 7.78 10.08 21.42
C GLN A 132 8.87 9.64 22.42
N LEU A 133 8.71 8.49 23.09
CA LEU A 133 9.72 7.97 24.01
C LEU A 133 10.90 7.28 23.28
N MET A 134 10.79 6.98 21.99
CA MET A 134 11.87 6.38 21.20
C MET A 134 12.99 7.40 20.91
N ARG A 135 14.24 7.00 21.18
CA ARG A 135 15.47 7.80 20.95
C ARG A 135 15.87 7.89 19.49
N VAL A 136 15.69 6.80 18.72
CA VAL A 136 15.95 6.76 17.28
C VAL A 136 14.62 6.86 16.57
N ARG A 137 14.50 7.83 15.66
CA ARG A 137 13.28 8.10 14.90
C ARG A 137 13.63 8.24 13.43
N ASP A 138 12.91 7.51 12.60
CA ASP A 138 12.94 7.70 11.16
C ASP A 138 11.57 8.24 10.71
N ALA A 139 11.53 9.53 10.38
CA ALA A 139 10.30 10.18 9.95
C ALA A 139 9.81 9.69 8.58
N SER A 140 10.67 9.06 7.78
CA SER A 140 10.30 8.53 6.47
C SER A 140 9.29 7.37 6.58
N GLY A 141 9.38 6.58 7.65
CA GLY A 141 8.51 5.42 7.90
C GLY A 141 7.02 5.75 8.01
N ARG A 142 6.64 7.00 8.32
CA ARG A 142 5.23 7.43 8.35
C ARG A 142 4.56 7.45 6.98
N ARG A 143 5.35 7.44 5.90
CA ARG A 143 4.88 7.53 4.51
C ARG A 143 5.33 6.32 3.68
N THR A 144 5.89 5.31 4.33
CA THR A 144 6.30 4.07 3.69
C THR A 144 5.18 3.05 3.90
N PRO A 145 4.62 2.46 2.82
CA PRO A 145 3.65 1.38 2.97
C PRO A 145 4.24 0.24 3.79
N LEU A 146 3.42 -0.40 4.65
CA LEU A 146 3.86 -1.54 5.47
C LEU A 146 4.49 -2.69 4.66
N ALA A 147 4.15 -2.78 3.37
CA ALA A 147 4.72 -3.76 2.44
C ALA A 147 6.17 -3.49 2.05
N ASP A 148 6.61 -2.24 2.18
CA ASP A 148 7.95 -1.77 1.79
C ASP A 148 8.85 -1.48 3.00
N MET A 149 8.37 -1.78 4.22
CA MET A 149 9.12 -1.63 5.49
C MET A 149 9.99 -2.84 5.82
#